data_AF-A0A388QBS9-F1
#
_entry.id   AF-A0A388QBS9-F1
#
_cell.length_a   1.000
_cell.length_b   1.000
_cell.length_c   1.000
_cell.angle_alpha   90.00
_cell.angle_beta   90.00
_cell.angle_gamma   90.00
#
_symmetry.space_group_name_H-M   'P 1'
#
loop_
_entity.id
_entity.type
_entity.pdbx_description
1 polymer ?
#
loop_
_entity_poly.entity_id
_entity_poly.type
_entity_poly.pdbx_seq_one_letter_code
_entity_poly.pdbx_strand_id
1 'polypeptide(L)'
;MKTNFNSDGRTFSPLKGMNLMDMGELFLECDEQITITTNSGAGNDITRKSWGFYLSNSLNHTLRKRGFRTALVLSDFTETPTLYINIVEEAKIDEFLGYLSEVRARVLTWLDTWVPEAK
;
A
#
# COMPACT_ATOMS: atom_id res chain seq x y z
N MET A 1 -6.48 10.99 17.83
CA MET A 1 -6.76 11.00 16.38
C MET A 1 -7.69 12.15 16.04
N LYS A 2 -7.42 12.87 14.95
CA LYS A 2 -8.32 13.84 14.32
C LYS A 2 -8.51 13.49 12.84
N THR A 3 -9.67 13.79 12.27
CA THR A 3 -9.99 13.47 10.86
C THR A 3 -10.51 14.70 10.15
N ASN A 4 -10.14 14.86 8.88
CA ASN A 4 -10.68 15.87 7.97
C ASN A 4 -11.11 15.17 6.68
N PHE A 5 -12.31 14.59 6.68
CA PHE A 5 -12.81 13.82 5.55
C PHE A 5 -13.67 14.68 4.61
N ASN A 6 -13.51 14.45 3.31
CA ASN A 6 -14.33 15.07 2.28
C ASN A 6 -15.66 14.33 2.20
N SER A 7 -16.79 15.01 2.45
CA SER A 7 -18.14 14.39 2.44
C SER A 7 -18.44 13.65 1.15
N ASP A 8 -18.06 14.24 0.02
CA ASP A 8 -18.34 13.73 -1.33
C ASP A 8 -17.09 13.18 -2.03
N GLY A 9 -15.94 13.22 -1.36
CA GLY A 9 -14.64 12.94 -1.97
C GLY A 9 -14.24 13.97 -3.05
N ARG A 10 -12.95 14.04 -3.37
CA ARG A 10 -12.46 14.78 -4.54
C ARG A 10 -11.96 13.80 -5.59
N THR A 11 -12.59 13.77 -6.75
CA THR A 11 -12.15 12.92 -7.86
C THR A 11 -10.96 13.54 -8.58
N PHE A 12 -9.96 12.73 -8.89
CA PHE A 12 -8.80 13.11 -9.71
C PHE A 12 -8.33 11.93 -10.57
N SER A 13 -7.63 12.23 -11.66
CA SER A 13 -7.19 11.21 -12.62
C SER A 13 -5.66 11.26 -12.77
N PRO A 14 -4.91 10.40 -12.07
CA PRO A 14 -3.45 10.39 -12.19
C PRO A 14 -3.00 9.88 -13.57
N LEU A 15 -3.82 9.04 -14.21
CA LEU A 15 -3.60 8.43 -15.51
C LEU A 15 -4.87 8.55 -16.36
N LYS A 16 -4.73 8.61 -17.68
CA LYS A 16 -5.87 8.59 -18.59
C LYS A 16 -6.65 7.29 -18.41
N GLY A 17 -7.94 7.39 -18.08
CA GLY A 17 -8.81 6.23 -17.84
C GLY A 17 -8.83 5.72 -16.40
N MET A 18 -8.08 6.34 -15.49
CA MET A 18 -8.09 6.00 -14.06
C MET A 18 -8.65 7.17 -13.25
N ASN A 19 -9.68 6.90 -12.45
CA ASN A 19 -10.26 7.88 -11.54
C ASN A 19 -10.06 7.40 -10.11
N LEU A 20 -9.39 8.22 -9.30
CA LEU A 20 -9.22 8.02 -7.88
C LEU A 20 -10.05 9.06 -7.12
N MET A 21 -10.45 8.72 -5.91
CA MET A 21 -11.24 9.59 -5.04
C MET A 21 -10.46 9.85 -3.75
N ASP A 22 -10.11 11.11 -3.53
CA ASP A 22 -9.47 11.59 -2.32
C ASP A 22 -10.52 11.81 -1.22
N MET A 23 -10.49 10.95 -0.20
CA MET A 23 -11.43 10.94 0.93
C MET A 23 -11.03 11.89 2.06
N GLY A 24 -9.89 12.58 1.93
CA GLY A 24 -9.37 13.49 2.94
C GLY A 24 -8.27 12.89 3.80
N GLU A 25 -8.12 13.41 5.01
CA GLU A 25 -6.90 13.26 5.80
C GLU A 25 -7.17 12.74 7.22
N LEU A 26 -6.17 12.05 7.75
CA LEU A 26 -6.18 11.56 9.12
C LEU A 26 -4.91 11.98 9.84
N PHE A 27 -5.08 12.59 11.01
CA PHE A 27 -4.01 13.01 11.89
C PHE A 27 -3.94 12.08 13.10
N LEU A 28 -2.80 11.39 13.24
CA LEU A 28 -2.45 10.57 14.39
C LEU A 28 -1.49 11.36 15.29
N GLU A 29 -1.73 11.33 16.60
CA GLU A 29 -0.74 11.75 17.60
C GLU A 29 0.39 10.71 17.68
N CYS A 30 1.48 11.05 18.37
CA CYS A 30 2.53 10.07 18.64
C CYS A 30 1.96 8.85 19.36
N ASP A 31 2.31 7.67 18.86
CA ASP A 31 1.95 6.34 19.35
C ASP A 31 0.48 5.95 19.15
N GLU A 32 -0.25 6.70 18.31
CA GLU A 32 -1.54 6.25 17.79
C GLU A 32 -1.38 5.41 16.51
N GLN A 33 -2.29 4.44 16.34
CA GLN A 33 -2.31 3.51 15.21
C GLN A 33 -3.71 3.45 14.60
N ILE A 34 -3.77 3.28 13.28
CA ILE A 34 -5.00 2.99 12.54
C ILE A 34 -4.83 1.78 11.63
N THR A 35 -5.89 0.98 11.51
CA THR A 35 -5.99 -0.15 10.58
C THR A 35 -6.91 0.23 9.43
N ILE A 36 -6.42 0.05 8.20
CA ILE A 36 -7.21 0.18 6.98
C ILE A 36 -7.58 -1.22 6.52
N THR A 37 -8.87 -1.52 6.38
CA THR A 37 -9.37 -2.87 6.05
C THR A 37 -9.93 -2.95 4.63
N THR A 38 -9.91 -4.16 4.08
CA THR A 38 -10.55 -4.52 2.81
C THR A 38 -11.90 -5.19 3.06
N ASN A 39 -12.67 -5.46 2.00
CA ASN A 39 -13.94 -6.19 2.08
C ASN A 39 -13.77 -7.64 2.56
N SER A 40 -12.57 -8.23 2.42
CA SER A 40 -12.25 -9.56 2.94
C SER A 40 -11.97 -9.56 4.45
N GLY A 41 -11.95 -8.38 5.09
CA GLY A 41 -11.63 -8.20 6.51
C GLY A 41 -10.12 -8.16 6.79
N ALA A 42 -9.28 -8.38 5.80
CA ALA A 42 -7.84 -8.21 5.92
C ALA A 42 -7.48 -6.73 6.06
N GLY A 43 -6.46 -6.38 6.85
CA GLY A 43 -6.09 -4.98 7.09
C GLY A 43 -4.60 -4.69 7.15
N ASN A 44 -4.27 -3.41 6.97
CA ASN A 44 -2.92 -2.84 7.06
C ASN A 44 -2.87 -1.74 8.13
N ASP A 45 -1.86 -1.79 8.98
CA ASP A 45 -1.71 -0.96 10.16
C ASP A 45 -0.63 0.11 9.95
N ILE A 46 -0.98 1.37 10.23
CA ILE A 46 -0.05 2.51 10.21
C ILE A 46 -0.03 3.16 11.59
N THR A 47 1.16 3.24 12.19
CA THR A 47 1.37 3.89 13.50
C THR A 47 2.18 5.17 13.33
N ARG A 48 1.76 6.26 13.97
CA ARG A 48 2.57 7.47 14.07
C ARG A 48 3.56 7.33 15.23
N LYS A 49 4.83 7.60 14.98
CA LYS A 49 5.91 7.66 15.98
C LYS A 49 6.58 9.03 15.90
N SER A 50 7.25 9.48 16.96
CA SER A 50 7.87 10.82 17.03
C SER A 50 8.74 11.15 15.81
N TRP A 51 9.38 10.15 15.22
CA TRP A 51 10.24 10.22 14.04
C TRP A 51 9.54 10.04 12.67
N GLY A 52 8.23 9.74 12.61
CA GLY A 52 7.51 9.53 11.34
C GLY A 52 6.44 8.44 11.42
N PHE A 53 6.27 7.68 10.33
CA PHE A 53 5.29 6.60 10.26
C PHE A 53 5.95 5.23 10.28
N TYR A 54 5.43 4.37 11.14
CA TYR A 54 5.80 2.96 11.19
C TYR A 54 4.71 2.13 10.51
N LEU A 55 5.04 1.56 9.35
CA LEU A 55 4.23 0.51 8.71
C LEU A 55 4.27 -0.72 9.63
N SER A 56 3.21 -0.91 10.39
CA SER A 56 3.30 -1.69 11.64
C SER A 56 3.24 -3.19 11.42
N ASN A 57 2.79 -3.63 10.24
CA ASN A 57 2.76 -5.04 9.90
C ASN A 57 4.11 -5.48 9.32
N SER A 58 4.66 -6.56 9.87
CA SER A 58 5.82 -7.22 9.29
C SER A 58 5.47 -7.86 7.94
N LEU A 59 6.37 -7.70 6.97
CA LEU A 59 6.13 -8.09 5.58
C LEU A 59 6.02 -9.61 5.41
N ASN A 60 6.93 -10.35 6.05
CA ASN A 60 7.07 -11.79 5.93
C ASN A 60 6.29 -12.60 6.98
N HIS A 61 5.57 -11.95 7.91
CA HIS A 61 4.82 -12.65 8.95
C HIS A 61 3.39 -12.12 9.10
N THR A 62 3.21 -10.88 9.56
CA THR A 62 1.86 -10.36 9.85
C THR A 62 1.06 -10.14 8.57
N LEU A 63 1.65 -9.51 7.54
CA LEU A 63 0.97 -9.33 6.25
C LEU A 63 0.70 -10.67 5.57
N ARG A 64 1.67 -11.60 5.57
CA ARG A 64 1.48 -12.97 5.05
C ARG A 64 0.33 -13.70 5.74
N LYS A 65 0.26 -13.66 7.07
CA LYS A 65 -0.85 -14.27 7.84
C LYS A 65 -2.21 -13.63 7.52
N ARG A 66 -2.22 -12.35 7.15
CA ARG A 66 -3.43 -11.63 6.72
C ARG A 66 -3.75 -11.83 5.23
N GLY A 67 -3.03 -12.71 4.53
CA GLY A 67 -3.28 -13.02 3.12
C GLY A 67 -2.75 -11.96 2.15
N PHE A 68 -1.73 -11.19 2.54
CA PHE A 68 -1.09 -10.20 1.69
C PHE A 68 0.34 -10.58 1.29
N ARG A 69 0.74 -10.17 0.09
CA ARG A 69 2.13 -10.10 -0.40
C ARG A 69 2.60 -8.65 -0.45
N THR A 70 3.91 -8.41 -0.39
CA THR A 70 4.46 -7.05 -0.48
C THR A 70 5.46 -6.95 -1.64
N ALA A 71 5.19 -6.07 -2.59
CA ALA A 71 6.03 -5.85 -3.76
C ALA A 71 6.74 -4.48 -3.69
N LEU A 72 8.01 -4.48 -4.09
CA LEU A 72 8.68 -3.27 -4.59
C LEU A 72 8.39 -3.18 -6.09
N VAL A 73 7.78 -2.09 -6.52
CA VAL A 73 7.37 -1.85 -7.90
C VAL A 73 8.19 -0.69 -8.47
N LEU A 74 8.66 -0.85 -9.71
CA LEU A 74 9.18 0.26 -10.50
C LEU A 74 8.15 0.65 -11.54
N SER A 75 7.78 1.92 -11.55
CA SER A 75 6.97 2.53 -12.59
C SER A 75 7.84 3.40 -13.48
N ASP A 76 7.75 3.17 -14.79
CA ASP A 76 8.42 3.96 -15.82
C ASP A 76 7.41 4.88 -16.52
N PHE A 77 6.32 5.23 -15.83
CA PHE A 77 5.23 6.03 -16.39
C PHE A 77 5.60 7.52 -16.54
N THR A 78 6.34 8.08 -15.57
CA THR A 78 6.84 9.46 -15.62
C THR A 78 8.25 9.48 -16.23
N GLU A 79 8.78 10.67 -16.53
CA GLU A 79 10.14 10.82 -17.06
C GLU A 79 11.22 10.23 -16.14
N THR A 80 10.95 10.19 -14.83
CA THR A 80 11.85 9.64 -13.82
C THR A 80 11.30 8.31 -13.30
N PRO A 81 12.02 7.19 -13.48
CA PRO A 81 11.62 5.90 -12.90
C PRO A 81 11.37 6.02 -11.40
N THR A 82 10.17 5.64 -10.96
CA THR A 82 9.69 5.88 -9.59
C THR A 82 9.39 4.56 -8.90
N LEU A 83 9.85 4.42 -7.66
CA LEU A 83 9.61 3.23 -6.84
C LEU A 83 8.36 3.36 -5.98
N TYR A 84 7.63 2.25 -5.85
CA TYR A 84 6.44 2.14 -5.02
C TYR A 84 6.50 0.88 -4.17
N ILE A 85 5.85 0.93 -3.01
CA ILE A 85 5.57 -0.25 -2.19
C ILE A 85 4.09 -0.56 -2.31
N ASN A 86 3.76 -1.77 -2.77
CA ASN A 86 2.38 -2.23 -2.87
C ASN A 86 2.17 -3.45 -1.98
N ILE A 87 1.10 -3.43 -1.20
CA ILE A 87 0.59 -4.58 -0.47
C ILE A 87 -0.60 -5.11 -1.28
N VAL A 88 -0.58 -6.41 -1.60
CA VAL A 88 -1.49 -7.03 -2.56
C VAL A 88 -2.14 -8.24 -1.92
N GLU A 89 -3.47 -8.34 -1.96
CA GLU A 89 -4.16 -9.56 -1.53
C GLU A 89 -3.66 -10.74 -2.38
N GLU A 90 -3.28 -11.85 -1.75
CA GLU A 90 -2.67 -12.99 -2.42
C GLU A 90 -3.59 -13.56 -3.52
N ALA A 91 -4.90 -13.54 -3.29
CA ALA A 91 -5.91 -13.93 -4.27
C ALA A 91 -6.05 -12.95 -5.47
N LYS A 92 -5.39 -11.80 -5.45
CA LYS A 92 -5.49 -10.71 -6.43
C LYS A 92 -4.17 -10.43 -7.16
N ILE A 93 -3.17 -11.30 -7.02
CA ILE A 93 -1.85 -11.10 -7.65
C ILE A 93 -1.98 -11.01 -9.17
N ASP A 94 -2.78 -11.86 -9.81
CA ASP A 94 -2.92 -11.83 -11.28
C ASP A 94 -3.57 -10.53 -11.77
N GLU A 95 -4.59 -10.03 -11.05
CA GLU A 95 -5.24 -8.74 -11.31
C GLU A 95 -4.24 -7.59 -11.16
N PHE A 96 -3.43 -7.62 -10.10
CA PHE A 96 -2.37 -6.65 -9.85
C PHE A 96 -1.29 -6.66 -10.94
N LEU A 97 -0.84 -7.83 -11.39
CA LEU A 97 0.14 -7.93 -12.47
C LEU A 97 -0.42 -7.43 -13.81
N GLY A 98 -1.70 -7.73 -14.10
CA GLY A 98 -2.42 -7.15 -15.23
C GLY A 98 -2.43 -5.64 -15.19
N TYR A 99 -2.84 -5.05 -14.05
CA TYR A 99 -2.82 -3.62 -13.81
C TYR A 99 -1.42 -2.99 -14.06
N LEU A 100 -0.36 -3.59 -13.51
CA LEU A 100 1.01 -3.07 -13.67
C LEU A 100 1.42 -2.99 -15.15
N SER A 101 1.02 -3.99 -15.96
CA SER A 101 1.32 -4.00 -17.39
C SER A 101 0.66 -2.84 -18.14
N GLU A 102 -0.56 -2.46 -17.78
CA GLU A 102 -1.30 -1.35 -18.38
C GLU A 102 -0.68 0.01 -18.03
N VAL A 103 -0.14 0.14 -16.81
CA VAL A 103 0.44 1.40 -16.32
C VAL A 103 1.96 1.51 -16.50
N ARG A 104 2.55 0.66 -17.34
CA ARG A 104 4.01 0.62 -17.61
C ARG A 104 4.84 0.50 -16.33
N ALA A 105 4.41 -0.38 -15.45
CA ALA A 105 5.10 -0.71 -14.21
C ALA A 105 5.36 -2.22 -14.10
N ARG A 106 6.22 -2.61 -13.16
CA ARG A 106 6.54 -4.02 -12.90
C ARG A 106 7.01 -4.22 -11.48
N VAL A 107 6.82 -5.43 -10.97
CA VAL A 107 7.44 -5.87 -9.72
C VAL A 107 8.94 -6.02 -9.95
N LEU A 108 9.74 -5.29 -9.17
CA LEU A 108 11.18 -5.54 -9.08
C LEU A 108 11.47 -6.74 -8.20
N THR A 109 10.80 -6.83 -7.04
CA THR A 109 10.95 -7.97 -6.13
C THR A 109 9.79 -8.07 -5.14
N TRP A 110 9.60 -9.26 -4.59
CA TRP A 110 8.67 -9.55 -3.49
C TRP A 110 9.43 -9.48 -2.16
N LEU A 111 9.18 -8.42 -1.40
CA LEU A 111 9.93 -8.08 -0.18
C LEU A 111 9.66 -9.04 0.99
N ASP A 112 8.54 -9.76 0.94
CA ASP A 112 8.14 -10.74 1.95
C ASP A 112 8.93 -12.06 1.89
N THR A 113 9.85 -12.20 0.93
CA THR A 113 10.65 -13.42 0.72
C THR A 113 12.12 -13.30 1.11
N TRP A 114 12.58 -12.09 1.49
CA TRP A 114 14.02 -11.78 1.66
C TRP A 114 14.58 -12.08 3.06
N VAL A 115 13.90 -12.90 3.86
CA VAL A 115 14.33 -13.18 5.23
C VAL A 115 15.51 -14.15 5.21
N PRO A 116 16.69 -13.77 5.73
CA PRO A 116 17.78 -14.73 5.92
C PRO A 116 17.36 -15.82 6.91
N GLU A 117 17.81 -17.05 6.71
CA GLU A 117 17.66 -18.10 7.73
C GLU A 117 18.24 -17.60 9.06
N ALA A 118 17.48 -17.78 10.15
CA ALA A 118 17.94 -17.41 11.48
C ALA A 118 19.19 -18.24 11.80
N LYS A 119 20.27 -17.56 12.21
CA LYS A 119 21.47 -18.21 12.75
C LYS A 119 21.19 -18.86 14.11
#